data_AF-A0A6B2DBZ8-F1
#
_entry.id   AF-A0A6B2DBZ8-F1
#
_cell.length_a   1.000
_cell.length_b   1.000
_cell.length_c   1.000
_cell.angle_alpha   90.00
_cell.angle_beta   90.00
_cell.angle_gamma   90.00
#
_symmetry.space_group_name_H-M   'P 1'
#
loop_
_entity.id
_entity.type
_entity.pdbx_description
1 polymer ?
#
loop_
_entity_poly.entity_id
_entity_poly.type
_entity_poly.pdbx_seq_one_letter_code
_entity_poly.pdbx_strand_id
1 'polypeptide(L)'
;MATPTLTTEHEHTGSGHDVVPLIVSADSKAGLRSKAHRLARYLAEHPDTPFESFARSVAAEDTGRAHRAVLLSGERDGGLRGLEALAAGQNPPDVVRGSARR
;
A
#
# COMPACT_ATOMS: atom_id res chain seq x y z
N MET A 1 -6.19 39.95 6.95
CA MET A 1 -6.70 38.76 6.23
C MET A 1 -5.70 37.64 6.47
N ALA A 2 -6.00 36.72 7.38
CA ALA A 2 -5.06 35.68 7.80
C ALA A 2 -5.22 34.44 6.90
N THR A 3 -4.12 33.99 6.31
CA THR A 3 -4.01 32.68 5.65
C THR A 3 -3.90 31.60 6.72
N PRO A 4 -4.77 30.59 6.78
CA PRO A 4 -4.51 29.42 7.61
C PRO A 4 -3.45 28.56 6.91
N THR A 5 -2.23 28.58 7.42
CA THR A 5 -1.21 27.58 7.11
C THR A 5 -1.64 26.27 7.73
N LEU A 6 -2.00 25.28 6.90
CA LEU A 6 -2.14 23.89 7.35
C LEU A 6 -0.73 23.34 7.60
N THR A 7 -0.13 23.71 8.72
CA THR A 7 0.97 22.95 9.30
C THR A 7 0.35 21.70 9.89
N THR A 8 0.34 20.63 9.12
CA THR A 8 0.04 19.32 9.67
C THR A 8 1.29 18.83 10.42
N GLU A 9 1.45 19.28 11.67
CA GLU A 9 2.32 18.60 12.62
C GLU A 9 1.61 17.30 13.03
N HIS A 10 2.02 16.17 12.45
CA HIS A 10 1.63 14.86 12.97
C HIS A 10 2.63 14.45 14.06
N GLU A 11 2.41 14.93 15.28
CA GLU A 11 3.00 14.33 16.47
C GLU A 11 2.27 13.01 16.76
N HIS A 12 2.74 11.90 16.20
CA HIS A 12 2.25 10.57 16.54
C HIS A 12 3.03 10.02 17.75
N THR A 13 2.66 10.46 18.95
CA THR A 13 2.95 9.68 20.16
C THR A 13 2.01 8.48 20.22
N GLY A 14 2.36 7.42 19.49
CA GLY A 14 1.72 6.11 19.56
C GLY A 14 2.73 5.05 19.98
N SER A 15 2.63 4.51 21.19
CA SER A 15 3.40 3.33 21.63
C SER A 15 2.83 2.02 21.04
N GLY A 16 2.56 1.97 19.73
CA GLY A 16 2.11 0.79 19.01
C GLY A 16 2.58 0.87 17.56
N HIS A 17 3.09 -0.24 16.99
CA HIS A 17 3.55 -0.29 15.59
C HIS A 17 2.54 0.37 14.65
N ASP A 18 2.88 1.54 14.11
CA ASP A 18 1.98 2.31 13.27
C ASP A 18 1.75 1.52 11.97
N VAL A 19 0.53 1.02 11.80
CA VAL A 19 0.19 0.17 10.66
C VAL A 19 0.04 1.07 9.43
N VAL A 20 0.87 0.85 8.42
CA VAL A 20 0.81 1.59 7.15
C VAL A 20 -0.05 0.81 6.15
N PRO A 21 -1.15 1.40 5.65
CA PRO A 21 -1.95 0.78 4.60
C PRO A 21 -1.29 0.96 3.23
N LEU A 22 -1.06 -0.14 2.52
CA LEU A 22 -0.64 -0.15 1.12
C LEU A 22 -1.82 -0.51 0.21
N ILE A 23 -2.29 0.45 -0.58
CA ILE A 23 -3.43 0.28 -1.49
C ILE A 23 -2.92 -0.06 -2.89
N VAL A 24 -3.31 -1.22 -3.42
CA VAL A 24 -2.97 -1.65 -4.78
C VAL A 24 -4.26 -1.76 -5.59
N SER A 25 -4.34 -1.02 -6.70
CA SER A 25 -5.49 -1.04 -7.61
C SER A 25 -5.12 -1.47 -9.03
N ALA A 26 -6.07 -2.10 -9.73
CA ALA A 26 -5.96 -2.51 -11.12
C ALA A 26 -7.34 -2.66 -11.79
N ASP A 27 -7.35 -2.71 -13.13
CA ASP A 27 -8.56 -2.89 -13.93
C ASP A 27 -9.03 -4.35 -13.99
N SER A 28 -8.22 -5.29 -13.50
CA SER A 28 -8.56 -6.71 -13.42
C SER A 28 -7.83 -7.41 -12.27
N LYS A 29 -8.31 -8.60 -11.87
CA LYS A 29 -7.60 -9.47 -10.91
C LYS A 29 -6.19 -9.85 -11.39
N ALA A 30 -6.02 -10.08 -12.70
CA ALA A 30 -4.72 -10.37 -13.28
C ALA A 30 -3.78 -9.14 -13.23
N GLY A 31 -4.31 -7.96 -13.55
CA GLY A 31 -3.58 -6.70 -13.41
C GLY A 31 -3.15 -6.42 -11.97
N LEU A 32 -3.97 -6.81 -10.99
CA LEU A 32 -3.63 -6.69 -9.57
C LEU A 32 -2.43 -7.56 -9.21
N ARG A 33 -2.40 -8.82 -9.69
CA ARG A 33 -1.27 -9.74 -9.50
C ARG A 33 -0.01 -9.21 -10.16
N SER A 34 -0.10 -8.73 -11.41
CA SER A 34 1.04 -8.17 -12.13
C SER A 34 1.59 -6.91 -11.46
N LYS A 35 0.71 -6.02 -10.98
CA LYS A 35 1.14 -4.82 -10.22
C LYS A 35 1.82 -5.22 -8.92
N ALA A 36 1.23 -6.15 -8.16
CA ALA A 36 1.81 -6.66 -6.92
C ALA A 36 3.20 -7.26 -7.12
N HIS A 37 3.41 -8.04 -8.19
CA HIS A 37 4.72 -8.59 -8.52
C HIS A 37 5.78 -7.50 -8.77
N ARG A 38 5.43 -6.45 -9.54
CA ARG A 38 6.34 -5.32 -9.79
C ARG A 38 6.68 -4.56 -8.51
N LEU A 39 5.69 -4.33 -7.66
CA LEU A 39 5.87 -3.66 -6.38
C LEU A 39 6.75 -4.48 -5.42
N ALA A 40 6.55 -5.80 -5.35
CA ALA A 40 7.39 -6.70 -4.57
C ALA A 40 8.85 -6.66 -5.03
N ARG A 41 9.06 -6.75 -6.35
CA ARG A 41 10.39 -6.62 -6.95
C ARG A 41 11.05 -5.28 -6.61
N TYR A 42 10.31 -4.17 -6.73
CA TYR A 42 10.83 -2.85 -6.40
C TYR A 42 11.28 -2.78 -4.93
N LEU A 43 10.45 -3.22 -3.98
CA LEU A 43 10.83 -3.22 -2.58
C LEU A 43 12.06 -4.09 -2.32
N ALA A 44 12.13 -5.29 -2.92
CA ALA A 44 13.28 -6.18 -2.79
C ALA A 44 14.58 -5.55 -3.29
N GLU A 45 14.53 -4.81 -4.41
CA GLU A 45 15.68 -4.13 -5.02
C GLU A 45 16.09 -2.85 -4.27
N HIS A 46 15.18 -2.25 -3.48
CA HIS A 46 15.42 -0.97 -2.79
C HIS A 46 15.20 -1.12 -1.26
N PRO A 47 16.09 -1.83 -0.54
CA PRO A 47 15.95 -2.10 0.89
C PRO A 47 15.91 -0.83 1.76
N ASP A 48 16.56 0.24 1.32
CA ASP A 48 16.64 1.50 2.05
C ASP A 48 15.39 2.39 1.88
N THR A 49 14.41 1.97 1.06
CA THR A 49 13.18 2.76 0.85
C THR A 49 12.26 2.64 2.06
N PRO A 50 11.89 3.75 2.72
CA PRO A 50 10.92 3.72 3.81
C PRO A 50 9.56 3.23 3.33
N PHE A 51 8.98 2.26 4.06
CA PHE A 51 7.73 1.63 3.65
C PHE A 51 6.55 2.62 3.57
N GLU A 52 6.51 3.61 4.47
CA GLU A 52 5.49 4.66 4.45
C GLU A 52 5.56 5.51 3.17
N SER A 53 6.76 5.98 2.81
CA SER A 53 6.98 6.75 1.58
C SER A 53 6.60 5.93 0.34
N PHE A 54 6.97 4.66 0.32
CA PHE A 54 6.57 3.73 -0.73
C PHE A 54 5.05 3.59 -0.84
N ALA A 55 4.35 3.35 0.28
CA ALA A 55 2.90 3.22 0.30
C ALA A 55 2.20 4.49 -0.17
N ARG A 56 2.72 5.66 0.21
CA ARG A 56 2.24 6.97 -0.23
C ARG A 56 2.40 7.17 -1.74
N SER A 57 3.55 6.80 -2.31
CA SER A 57 3.78 6.85 -3.76
C SER A 57 2.82 5.94 -4.53
N VAL A 58 2.61 4.69 -4.06
CA VAL A 58 1.69 3.76 -4.72
C VAL A 58 0.24 4.28 -4.68
N ALA A 59 -0.17 4.88 -3.56
CA ALA A 59 -1.49 5.48 -3.40
C ALA A 59 -1.68 6.69 -4.33
N ALA A 60 -0.64 7.52 -4.52
CA ALA A 60 -0.69 8.67 -5.43
C ALA A 60 -0.90 8.25 -6.90
N GLU A 61 -0.49 7.04 -7.28
CA GLU A 61 -0.69 6.46 -8.61
C GLU A 61 -2.05 5.73 -8.78
N ASP A 62 -2.90 5.68 -7.75
CA ASP A 62 -4.21 5.06 -7.84
C ASP A 62 -5.21 5.98 -8.58
N THR A 63 -5.57 5.58 -9.81
CA THR A 63 -6.52 6.30 -10.65
C THR A 63 -7.97 5.86 -10.46
N GLY A 64 -8.32 5.26 -9.31
CA GLY A 64 -9.69 4.89 -8.98
C GLY A 64 -10.20 3.61 -9.65
N ARG A 65 -9.30 2.65 -9.91
CA ARG A 65 -9.62 1.39 -10.61
C ARG A 65 -10.51 0.46 -9.78
N ALA A 66 -11.22 -0.46 -10.46
CA ALA A 66 -12.29 -1.27 -9.89
C ALA A 66 -11.82 -2.38 -8.93
N HIS A 67 -10.67 -3.02 -9.20
CA HIS A 67 -10.12 -4.06 -8.34
C HIS A 67 -9.08 -3.49 -7.40
N ARG A 68 -9.28 -3.67 -6.09
CA ARG A 68 -8.38 -3.13 -5.05
C ARG A 68 -8.01 -4.20 -4.04
N ALA A 69 -6.77 -4.15 -3.58
CA ALA A 69 -6.29 -4.84 -2.39
C ALA A 69 -5.66 -3.81 -1.46
N VAL A 70 -5.91 -3.97 -0.17
CA VAL A 70 -5.27 -3.18 0.90
C VAL A 70 -4.45 -4.17 1.72
N LEU A 71 -3.16 -3.88 1.85
CA LEU A 71 -2.24 -4.63 2.69
C LEU A 71 -1.93 -3.78 3.92
N LEU A 72 -2.06 -4.37 5.10
CA LEU A 72 -1.77 -3.70 6.36
C LEU A 72 -0.44 -4.21 6.90
N SER A 73 0.56 -3.33 6.98
CA SER A 73 1.87 -3.70 7.54
C SER A 73 2.50 -2.52 8.26
N GLY A 74 3.10 -2.77 9.43
CA GLY A 74 3.92 -1.78 10.13
C GLY A 74 5.33 -1.64 9.56
N GLU A 75 5.74 -2.55 8.68
CA GLU A 75 7.12 -2.65 8.21
C GLU A 75 7.24 -3.14 6.77
N ARG A 76 8.39 -2.88 6.17
CA ARG A 76 8.70 -3.23 4.78
C ARG A 76 8.55 -4.73 4.52
N ASP A 77 9.04 -5.58 5.42
CA ASP A 77 9.07 -7.03 5.20
C ASP A 77 7.67 -7.64 5.22
N GLY A 78 6.78 -7.15 6.09
CA GLY A 78 5.36 -7.51 6.05
C GLY A 78 4.70 -7.06 4.75
N GLY A 79 5.02 -5.86 4.26
CA GLY A 79 4.55 -5.36 2.97
C GLY A 79 5.03 -6.21 1.79
N LEU A 80 6.29 -6.60 1.79
CA LEU A 80 6.88 -7.48 0.77
C LEU A 80 6.19 -8.85 0.73
N ARG A 81 6.07 -9.52 1.89
CA ARG A 81 5.36 -10.80 2.00
C ARG A 81 3.92 -10.71 1.51
N GLY A 82 3.23 -9.64 1.89
CA GLY A 82 1.85 -9.39 1.45
C GLY A 82 1.74 -9.21 -0.06
N LEU A 83 2.67 -8.48 -0.69
CA LEU A 83 2.71 -8.27 -2.13
C LEU A 83 3.03 -9.56 -2.89
N GLU A 84 3.94 -10.39 -2.38
CA GLU A 84 4.23 -11.72 -2.94
C GLU A 84 3.01 -12.63 -2.90
N ALA A 85 2.31 -12.68 -1.76
CA ALA A 85 1.07 -13.44 -1.62
C ALA A 85 -0.02 -12.91 -2.58
N LEU A 86 -0.15 -11.59 -2.71
CA LEU A 86 -1.07 -10.96 -3.66
C LEU A 86 -0.72 -11.31 -5.11
N ALA A 87 0.57 -11.32 -5.48
CA ALA A 87 1.06 -11.73 -6.80
C ALA A 87 0.76 -13.21 -7.10
N ALA A 88 0.91 -14.09 -6.11
CA ALA A 88 0.51 -15.50 -6.18
C ALA A 88 -1.01 -15.71 -6.21
N GLY A 89 -1.80 -14.64 -6.03
CA GLY A 89 -3.26 -14.70 -5.98
C GLY A 89 -3.83 -15.21 -4.65
N GLN A 90 -2.98 -15.43 -3.65
CA GLN A 90 -3.33 -15.85 -2.30
C GLN A 90 -4.00 -14.70 -1.51
N ASN A 91 -4.72 -15.01 -0.43
CA ASN A 91 -5.40 -14.02 0.40
C ASN A 91 -5.03 -14.23 1.88
N PRO A 92 -3.83 -13.79 2.31
CA PRO A 92 -3.42 -13.87 3.71
C PRO A 92 -4.30 -12.94 4.57
N PRO A 93 -4.38 -13.18 5.89
CA PRO A 93 -5.28 -12.44 6.79
C PRO A 93 -5.04 -10.92 6.78
N ASP A 94 -3.82 -10.48 6.48
CA ASP A 94 -3.42 -9.07 6.46
C ASP A 94 -3.77 -8.35 5.14
N VAL A 95 -4.44 -9.06 4.21
CA VAL A 95 -4.83 -8.54 2.90
C VAL A 95 -6.35 -8.50 2.77
N VAL A 96 -6.89 -7.29 2.67
CA VAL A 96 -8.30 -7.04 2.40
C VAL A 96 -8.49 -6.78 0.91
N ARG A 97 -9.30 -7.58 0.23
CA ARG A 97 -9.65 -7.37 -1.19
C ARG A 97 -11.05 -6.78 -1.31
N GLY A 98 -11.18 -5.71 -2.08
CA GLY A 98 -12.45 -5.08 -2.42
C GLY A 98 -12.59 -4.90 -3.92
N SER A 99 -13.80 -5.06 -4.44
CA SER A 99 -14.15 -4.62 -5.79
C SER A 99 -15.28 -3.61 -5.70
N ALA A 100 -15.05 -2.39 -6.16
CA ALA A 100 -16.12 -1.40 -6.28
C ALA A 100 -16.81 -1.60 -7.63
N ARG A 101 -18.14 -1.78 -7.61
CA ARG A 101 -18.96 -1.64 -8.81
C ARG A 101 -19.16 -0.14 -9.02
N ARG A 102 -18.80 0.37 -10.19
CA ARG A 102 -19.09 1.74 -10.60
C ARG A 102 -20.35 1.76 -11.44
#